data_AF-A0A352WNR4-F1
#
_entry.id   AF-A0A352WNR4-F1
#
_cell.length_a   1.000
_cell.length_b   1.000
_cell.length_c   1.000
_cell.angle_alpha   90.00
_cell.angle_beta   90.00
_cell.angle_gamma   90.00
#
_symmetry.space_group_name_H-M   'P 1'
#
loop_
_entity.id
_entity.type
_entity.pdbx_description
1 polymer ?
#
loop_
_entity_poly.entity_id
_entity_poly.type
_entity_poly.pdbx_seq_one_letter_code
_entity_poly.pdbx_strand_id
1 'polypeptide(L)'
;MLTSFFTCTLRVARHVQAGFLIAACTACYSGVVWGQTPCEGGLADGFPCDRMTLLSSMSNADLNGTGANDVWGWTDPVTGVEYALVGERQGLAIVDLSDPTVPFLAAFMPTQTTASTWRDMKVYADHAYVVSEANGHGLQVLDLNQLRELSEFPATLEPTTWLDTFSDAHNVVIDEGSGLLYAVGTNLAGGGIVAFDLSDPVSPVLVGDYSEAGYTHDAQGVVYNGPDSDFAGKSIIFGANANKLAILDATDPSDIAMVSITNYDYSYTHQCWLTEDHKYLLLGDELDEQNQGMNTRTLVFDVQDLSDPVLIGEHFSDLTAIDHNQYVVGNLLFQANYSAGLRMLSLTDIAAGELTEIGYFDVDPTTDAAQFSGSWSTYPYFESGTVVVTSIEDGIYVVRPKFIEVDVLNPSICQGEDLVVYIEVLSGLQPPFELSVPDLPAGANLENFQWDLDGPGSFVCTVTGLNEWTGNQSLTVQLDSPLNQVRESFEFSLEPGTTWYADADGDGYGDASVTTLACSEPEGYTSDATDCNDDSAVVYPGAPGTEQGVDNNCDGFITGNEEVGCPGDFNSDG
;
A
#
# COMPACT_ATOMS: atom_id res chain seq x y z
N MET A 1 0.58 -63.88 1.45
CA MET A 1 1.22 -63.81 0.13
C MET A 1 0.22 -63.16 -0.81
N LEU A 2 0.30 -61.96 -1.36
CA LEU A 2 1.29 -60.87 -1.51
C LEU A 2 0.41 -59.57 -1.60
N THR A 3 0.69 -58.44 -0.94
CA THR A 3 1.35 -57.20 -1.49
C THR A 3 1.06 -56.91 -2.98
N SER A 4 0.83 -55.71 -3.50
CA SER A 4 0.74 -54.30 -3.07
C SER A 4 0.48 -53.46 -4.36
N PHE A 5 0.25 -52.15 -4.19
CA PHE A 5 0.49 -51.01 -5.13
C PHE A 5 -0.64 -50.29 -5.91
N PHE A 6 -0.66 -48.97 -5.61
CA PHE A 6 -1.18 -47.76 -6.23
C PHE A 6 -1.04 -47.67 -7.77
N THR A 7 -1.92 -46.90 -8.44
CA THR A 7 -1.61 -45.53 -8.95
C THR A 7 -2.76 -44.90 -9.74
N CYS A 8 -2.81 -43.57 -9.60
CA CYS A 8 -3.74 -42.60 -10.15
C CYS A 8 -3.49 -42.36 -11.65
N THR A 9 -4.57 -42.23 -12.43
CA THR A 9 -4.54 -41.97 -13.87
C THR A 9 -4.57 -40.47 -14.18
N LEU A 10 -3.48 -39.97 -14.78
CA LEU A 10 -3.49 -38.81 -15.68
C LEU A 10 -3.69 -39.34 -17.11
N ARG A 11 -4.61 -38.77 -17.90
CA ARG A 11 -4.71 -39.04 -19.34
C ARG A 11 -4.99 -37.76 -20.12
N VAL A 12 -3.95 -37.35 -20.83
CA VAL A 12 -3.94 -36.40 -21.97
C VAL A 12 -4.52 -37.09 -23.21
N ALA A 13 -5.23 -36.35 -24.10
CA ALA A 13 -4.94 -36.27 -25.55
C ALA A 13 -6.06 -35.65 -26.43
N ARG A 14 -5.65 -34.61 -27.20
CA ARG A 14 -5.79 -34.38 -28.69
C ARG A 14 -7.19 -34.08 -29.26
N HIS A 15 -7.42 -33.30 -30.33
CA HIS A 15 -6.67 -32.62 -31.41
C HIS A 15 -7.67 -31.60 -32.04
N VAL A 16 -7.30 -30.52 -32.75
CA VAL A 16 -6.97 -30.49 -34.19
C VAL A 16 -6.43 -29.09 -34.58
N GLN A 17 -5.33 -29.08 -35.33
CA GLN A 17 -4.72 -27.92 -36.02
C GLN A 17 -5.43 -27.58 -37.34
N ALA A 18 -5.41 -26.29 -37.72
CA ALA A 18 -5.24 -25.87 -39.12
C ALA A 18 -4.45 -24.55 -39.13
N GLY A 19 -3.26 -24.57 -39.75
CA GLY A 19 -2.33 -23.44 -39.79
C GLY A 19 -2.48 -22.56 -41.02
N PHE A 20 -2.05 -21.30 -40.89
CA PHE A 20 -1.57 -20.46 -41.98
C PHE A 20 -0.37 -19.62 -41.50
N LEU A 21 0.60 -19.43 -42.41
CA LEU A 21 1.95 -18.95 -42.15
C LEU A 21 2.07 -17.50 -41.63
N ILE A 22 2.74 -17.40 -40.49
CA ILE A 22 3.78 -16.46 -40.03
C ILE A 22 4.15 -15.30 -40.98
N ALA A 23 3.85 -14.08 -40.53
CA ALA A 23 4.78 -12.95 -40.59
C ALA A 23 4.98 -12.47 -39.15
N ALA A 24 6.04 -12.96 -38.49
CA ALA A 24 6.40 -12.53 -37.14
C ALA A 24 6.97 -11.12 -37.21
N CYS A 25 6.14 -10.13 -36.88
CA CYS A 25 6.62 -8.83 -36.45
C CYS A 25 6.95 -8.98 -34.97
N THR A 26 8.21 -9.26 -34.65
CA THR A 26 8.69 -9.24 -33.26
C THR A 26 8.77 -7.77 -32.84
N ALA A 27 7.63 -7.20 -32.47
CA ALA A 27 7.63 -6.05 -31.59
C ALA A 27 8.11 -6.57 -30.24
N CYS A 28 9.38 -6.31 -29.92
CA CYS A 28 9.80 -6.29 -28.53
C CYS A 28 8.97 -5.19 -27.86
N TYR A 29 7.86 -5.57 -27.23
CA TYR A 29 7.32 -4.78 -26.15
C TYR A 29 8.35 -4.87 -25.04
N SER A 30 9.24 -3.88 -24.98
CA SER A 30 9.82 -3.47 -23.71
C SER A 30 8.65 -2.98 -22.87
N GLY A 31 8.01 -3.89 -22.14
CA GLY A 31 7.18 -3.49 -21.02
C GLY A 31 8.10 -2.69 -20.10
N VAL A 32 7.86 -1.38 -20.02
CA VAL A 32 8.38 -0.62 -18.90
C VAL A 32 7.67 -1.21 -17.71
N VAL A 33 8.41 -1.97 -16.90
CA VAL A 33 7.97 -2.27 -15.55
C VAL A 33 8.01 -0.91 -14.87
N TRP A 34 6.83 -0.33 -14.63
CA TRP A 34 6.75 0.85 -13.77
C TRP A 34 7.10 0.33 -12.38
N GLY A 35 8.35 0.53 -11.99
CA GLY A 35 8.75 0.36 -10.60
C GLY A 35 8.05 1.42 -9.77
N GLN A 36 7.79 1.10 -8.51
CA GLN A 36 7.40 2.09 -7.51
C GLN A 36 8.36 3.28 -7.60
N THR A 37 7.84 4.50 -7.47
CA THR A 37 8.63 5.73 -7.51
C THR A 37 8.66 6.34 -6.11
N PRO A 38 9.76 6.15 -5.35
CA PRO A 38 9.90 6.74 -4.03
C PRO A 38 9.86 8.25 -4.09
N CYS A 39 9.44 8.87 -2.98
CA CYS A 39 9.53 10.32 -2.83
C CYS A 39 10.97 10.74 -2.52
N GLU A 40 11.70 11.18 -3.54
CA GLU A 40 13.09 11.61 -3.40
C GLU A 40 13.24 13.09 -3.75
N GLY A 41 13.85 13.87 -2.84
CA GLY A 41 14.01 15.31 -3.04
C GLY A 41 12.69 16.08 -3.13
N GLY A 42 11.63 15.55 -2.53
CA GLY A 42 10.29 16.14 -2.50
C GLY A 42 9.46 15.90 -3.78
N LEU A 43 9.87 14.94 -4.63
CA LEU A 43 9.17 14.61 -5.86
C LEU A 43 9.09 13.08 -6.07
N ALA A 44 7.97 12.63 -6.63
CA ALA A 44 7.78 11.28 -7.15
C ALA A 44 7.11 11.39 -8.53
N ASP A 45 7.81 10.97 -9.59
CA ASP A 45 7.40 11.12 -11.00
C ASP A 45 6.95 12.55 -11.39
N GLY A 46 7.56 13.56 -10.77
CA GLY A 46 7.24 14.98 -11.01
C GLY A 46 6.11 15.55 -10.14
N PHE A 47 5.47 14.72 -9.31
CA PHE A 47 4.47 15.14 -8.34
C PHE A 47 5.14 15.50 -7.00
N PRO A 48 4.84 16.67 -6.40
CA PRO A 48 5.28 17.01 -5.05
C PRO A 48 4.81 15.97 -4.05
N CYS A 49 5.73 15.54 -3.19
CA CYS A 49 5.42 14.55 -2.15
C CYS A 49 6.28 14.78 -0.91
N ASP A 50 5.80 14.24 0.20
CA ASP A 50 6.58 13.97 1.39
C ASP A 50 6.08 12.66 2.02
N ARG A 51 7.00 11.73 2.29
CA ARG A 51 6.71 10.39 2.86
C ARG A 51 5.61 9.60 2.15
N MET A 52 5.49 9.75 0.83
CA MET A 52 4.52 9.03 0.01
C MET A 52 5.20 8.44 -1.22
N THR A 53 5.25 7.11 -1.30
CA THR A 53 5.75 6.41 -2.49
C THR A 53 4.63 6.30 -3.52
N LEU A 54 4.86 6.72 -4.75
CA LEU A 54 3.94 6.49 -5.86
C LEU A 54 4.09 5.05 -6.36
N LEU A 55 3.02 4.26 -6.29
CA LEU A 55 3.02 2.87 -6.77
C LEU A 55 2.62 2.79 -8.24
N SER A 56 1.54 3.49 -8.61
CA SER A 56 1.02 3.52 -9.98
C SER A 56 0.00 4.65 -10.18
N SER A 57 -0.45 4.83 -11.42
CA SER A 57 -1.57 5.71 -11.76
C SER A 57 -2.39 5.12 -12.91
N MET A 58 -3.69 5.39 -12.95
CA MET A 58 -4.57 5.05 -14.07
C MET A 58 -5.34 6.28 -14.51
N SER A 59 -5.36 6.54 -15.83
CA SER A 59 -6.08 7.70 -16.35
C SER A 59 -7.60 7.51 -16.29
N ASN A 60 -8.36 8.60 -16.27
CA ASN A 60 -9.82 8.56 -16.48
C ASN A 60 -10.21 7.69 -17.71
N ALA A 61 -9.41 7.73 -18.78
CA ALA A 61 -9.66 6.90 -19.96
C ALA A 61 -9.42 5.40 -19.72
N ASP A 62 -8.41 5.04 -18.91
CA ASP A 62 -8.15 3.64 -18.51
C ASP A 62 -9.26 3.10 -17.60
N LEU A 63 -9.95 4.00 -16.88
CA LEU A 63 -11.11 3.70 -16.02
C LEU A 63 -12.45 3.68 -16.79
N ASN A 64 -12.43 3.77 -18.13
CA ASN A 64 -13.63 3.94 -18.98
C ASN A 64 -14.49 5.19 -18.63
N GLY A 65 -13.84 6.20 -18.08
CA GLY A 65 -14.45 7.42 -17.59
C GLY A 65 -13.94 8.70 -18.24
N THR A 66 -14.29 9.83 -17.64
CA THR A 66 -13.92 11.18 -18.10
C THR A 66 -13.72 12.17 -16.97
N GLY A 67 -13.84 11.71 -15.72
CA GLY A 67 -13.63 12.51 -14.54
C GLY A 67 -13.98 11.71 -13.31
N ALA A 68 -12.96 11.34 -12.54
CA ALA A 68 -13.11 10.64 -11.28
C ALA A 68 -13.75 11.57 -10.22
N ASN A 69 -14.46 10.96 -9.28
CA ASN A 69 -15.02 11.63 -8.10
C ASN A 69 -14.67 10.83 -6.83
N ASP A 70 -15.66 10.37 -6.06
CA ASP A 70 -15.40 9.64 -4.83
C ASP A 70 -14.75 8.26 -5.10
N VAL A 71 -14.09 7.73 -4.07
CA VAL A 71 -13.48 6.40 -4.10
C VAL A 71 -13.76 5.67 -2.79
N TRP A 72 -14.10 4.39 -2.94
CA TRP A 72 -14.14 3.45 -1.83
C TRP A 72 -13.31 2.22 -2.14
N GLY A 73 -13.25 1.26 -1.23
CA GLY A 73 -12.54 0.01 -1.44
C GLY A 73 -13.33 -1.20 -0.97
N TRP A 74 -12.93 -2.34 -1.50
CA TRP A 74 -13.40 -3.65 -1.05
C TRP A 74 -12.24 -4.64 -1.11
N THR A 75 -11.97 -5.30 0.01
CA THR A 75 -11.08 -6.45 0.03
C THR A 75 -11.93 -7.70 -0.04
N ASP A 76 -11.71 -8.53 -1.06
CA ASP A 76 -12.41 -9.79 -1.18
C ASP A 76 -12.06 -10.69 0.02
N PRO A 77 -13.02 -11.02 0.91
CA PRO A 77 -12.73 -11.78 2.13
C PRO A 77 -12.31 -13.23 1.87
N VAL A 78 -12.47 -13.73 0.64
CA VAL A 78 -12.11 -15.10 0.24
C VAL A 78 -10.74 -15.14 -0.41
N THR A 79 -10.42 -14.18 -1.29
CA THR A 79 -9.17 -14.19 -2.07
C THR A 79 -8.09 -13.28 -1.48
N GLY A 80 -8.47 -12.30 -0.67
CA GLY A 80 -7.58 -11.25 -0.15
C GLY A 80 -7.23 -10.19 -1.19
N VAL A 81 -7.82 -10.21 -2.39
CA VAL A 81 -7.59 -9.19 -3.41
C VAL A 81 -8.28 -7.90 -3.01
N GLU A 82 -7.52 -6.81 -3.05
CA GLU A 82 -8.01 -5.46 -2.82
C GLU A 82 -8.53 -4.86 -4.14
N TYR A 83 -9.70 -4.23 -4.08
CA TYR A 83 -10.34 -3.56 -5.21
C TYR A 83 -10.66 -2.11 -4.87
N ALA A 84 -10.22 -1.17 -5.71
CA ALA A 84 -10.68 0.21 -5.64
C ALA A 84 -11.99 0.36 -6.42
N LEU A 85 -12.99 0.95 -5.77
CA LEU A 85 -14.28 1.30 -6.34
C LEU A 85 -14.28 2.78 -6.64
N VAL A 86 -13.97 3.15 -7.88
CA VAL A 86 -13.75 4.53 -8.30
C VAL A 86 -15.00 5.05 -9.00
N GLY A 87 -15.58 6.11 -8.45
CA GLY A 87 -16.68 6.78 -9.10
C GLY A 87 -16.17 7.59 -10.30
N GLU A 88 -16.85 7.40 -11.42
CA GLU A 88 -16.62 8.11 -12.67
C GLU A 88 -17.90 8.81 -13.09
N ARG A 89 -17.77 9.84 -13.95
CA ARG A 89 -18.96 10.51 -14.48
C ARG A 89 -19.93 9.53 -15.12
N GLN A 90 -19.40 8.54 -15.82
CA GLN A 90 -20.14 7.52 -16.56
C GLN A 90 -20.64 6.34 -15.73
N GLY A 91 -20.18 6.14 -14.48
CA GLY A 91 -20.50 4.93 -13.72
C GLY A 91 -19.51 4.65 -12.60
N LEU A 92 -19.39 3.38 -12.21
CA LEU A 92 -18.44 2.89 -11.23
C LEU A 92 -17.37 2.05 -11.93
N ALA A 93 -16.11 2.47 -11.84
CA ALA A 93 -14.95 1.69 -12.23
C ALA A 93 -14.49 0.82 -11.06
N ILE A 94 -14.18 -0.45 -11.34
CA ILE A 94 -13.71 -1.42 -10.35
C ILE A 94 -12.31 -1.85 -10.76
N VAL A 95 -11.32 -1.38 -9.99
CA VAL A 95 -9.90 -1.57 -10.27
C VAL A 95 -9.36 -2.66 -9.37
N ASP A 96 -8.72 -3.67 -9.95
CA ASP A 96 -8.01 -4.72 -9.23
C ASP A 96 -6.64 -4.21 -8.77
N LEU A 97 -6.36 -4.34 -7.48
CA LEU A 97 -5.10 -3.95 -6.84
C LEU A 97 -4.33 -5.17 -6.28
N SER A 98 -4.54 -6.37 -6.84
CA SER A 98 -3.74 -7.55 -6.47
C SER A 98 -2.24 -7.33 -6.59
N ASP A 99 -1.83 -6.51 -7.56
CA ASP A 99 -0.54 -5.84 -7.61
C ASP A 99 -0.76 -4.32 -7.77
N PRO A 100 -0.59 -3.50 -6.71
CA PRO A 100 -0.85 -2.07 -6.76
C PRO A 100 0.17 -1.29 -7.62
N THR A 101 1.24 -1.93 -8.10
CA THR A 101 2.20 -1.33 -9.04
C THR A 101 1.77 -1.49 -10.50
N VAL A 102 0.86 -2.43 -10.78
CA VAL A 102 0.30 -2.68 -12.12
C VAL A 102 -1.21 -2.93 -12.01
N PRO A 103 -1.98 -1.95 -11.53
CA PRO A 103 -3.43 -2.10 -11.41
C PRO A 103 -4.08 -2.20 -12.79
N PHE A 104 -5.27 -2.80 -12.85
CA PHE A 104 -6.06 -2.84 -14.08
C PHE A 104 -7.56 -2.73 -13.80
N LEU A 105 -8.30 -2.25 -14.79
CA LEU A 105 -9.76 -2.16 -14.72
C LEU A 105 -10.36 -3.57 -14.85
N ALA A 106 -10.84 -4.13 -13.74
CA ALA A 106 -11.50 -5.43 -13.73
C ALA A 106 -12.91 -5.34 -14.30
N ALA A 107 -13.66 -4.33 -13.88
CA ALA A 107 -15.04 -4.17 -14.31
C ALA A 107 -15.48 -2.71 -14.32
N PHE A 108 -16.56 -2.44 -15.06
CA PHE A 108 -17.22 -1.15 -15.08
C PHE A 108 -18.74 -1.35 -15.00
N MET A 109 -19.39 -0.68 -14.06
CA MET A 109 -20.86 -0.63 -13.95
C MET A 109 -21.37 0.73 -14.43
N PRO A 110 -22.09 0.82 -15.55
CA PRO A 110 -22.62 2.08 -16.05
C PRO A 110 -23.60 2.76 -15.08
N THR A 111 -23.59 4.09 -15.10
CA THR A 111 -24.60 4.93 -14.44
C THR A 111 -26.00 4.53 -14.89
N GLN A 112 -26.96 4.52 -13.95
CA GLN A 112 -28.33 4.13 -14.24
C GLN A 112 -29.00 5.02 -15.31
N THR A 113 -28.67 6.32 -15.31
CA THR A 113 -29.32 7.31 -16.17
C THR A 113 -28.31 8.06 -17.04
N THR A 114 -27.84 9.20 -16.56
CA THR A 114 -26.93 10.09 -17.29
C THR A 114 -25.63 10.25 -16.52
N ALA A 115 -24.60 10.72 -17.22
CA ALA A 115 -23.34 11.04 -16.58
C ALA A 115 -23.50 12.21 -15.60
N SER A 116 -22.86 12.12 -14.44
CA SER A 116 -22.91 13.14 -13.38
C SER A 116 -21.56 13.24 -12.69
N THR A 117 -21.17 14.45 -12.30
CA THR A 117 -19.93 14.68 -11.55
C THR A 117 -20.04 14.18 -10.11
N TRP A 118 -21.22 14.23 -9.50
CA TRP A 118 -21.44 13.79 -8.12
C TRP A 118 -21.93 12.35 -8.08
N ARG A 119 -21.12 11.49 -7.49
CA ARG A 119 -21.39 10.07 -7.23
C ARG A 119 -20.68 9.71 -5.94
N ASP A 120 -21.32 8.88 -5.16
CA ASP A 120 -20.78 8.34 -3.92
C ASP A 120 -21.07 6.85 -3.86
N MET A 121 -20.17 6.10 -3.23
CA MET A 121 -20.32 4.67 -3.01
C MET A 121 -19.80 4.24 -1.66
N LYS A 122 -20.46 3.25 -1.07
CA LYS A 122 -19.99 2.55 0.14
C LYS A 122 -20.21 1.05 -0.02
N VAL A 123 -19.50 0.26 0.77
CA VAL A 123 -19.56 -1.20 0.73
C VAL A 123 -20.10 -1.74 2.04
N TYR A 124 -20.98 -2.73 1.97
CA TYR A 124 -21.42 -3.51 3.12
C TYR A 124 -21.70 -4.95 2.72
N ALA A 125 -21.15 -5.89 3.48
CA ALA A 125 -21.35 -7.33 3.29
C ALA A 125 -21.14 -7.77 1.82
N ASP A 126 -20.00 -7.40 1.22
CA ASP A 126 -19.62 -7.69 -0.18
C ASP A 126 -20.54 -7.08 -1.26
N HIS A 127 -21.31 -6.05 -0.93
CA HIS A 127 -22.15 -5.31 -1.87
C HIS A 127 -21.75 -3.84 -1.91
N ALA A 128 -21.60 -3.29 -3.11
CA ALA A 128 -21.42 -1.86 -3.31
C ALA A 128 -22.78 -1.18 -3.51
N TYR A 129 -22.98 -0.06 -2.82
CA TYR A 129 -24.17 0.79 -2.87
C TYR A 129 -23.77 2.11 -3.48
N VAL A 130 -24.32 2.45 -4.65
CA VAL A 130 -23.89 3.60 -5.45
C VAL A 130 -25.05 4.56 -5.66
N VAL A 131 -24.82 5.83 -5.34
CA VAL A 131 -25.78 6.92 -5.55
C VAL A 131 -25.19 8.03 -6.41
N SER A 132 -26.04 8.93 -6.91
CA SER A 132 -25.62 10.09 -7.69
C SER A 132 -26.70 11.16 -7.70
N GLU A 133 -26.29 12.42 -7.89
CA GLU A 133 -27.21 13.53 -8.15
C GLU A 133 -27.82 13.50 -9.57
N ALA A 134 -27.45 12.52 -10.41
CA ALA A 134 -28.10 12.32 -11.70
C ALA A 134 -29.61 12.07 -11.51
N ASN A 135 -30.43 12.87 -12.19
CA ASN A 135 -31.88 12.74 -12.07
C ASN A 135 -32.37 11.33 -12.49
N GLY A 136 -33.10 10.67 -11.59
CA GLY A 136 -33.63 9.31 -11.79
C GLY A 136 -32.61 8.19 -11.59
N HIS A 137 -31.43 8.49 -11.05
CA HIS A 137 -30.40 7.50 -10.74
C HIS A 137 -30.86 6.50 -9.67
N GLY A 138 -31.46 6.98 -8.59
CA GLY A 138 -31.79 6.17 -7.42
C GLY A 138 -30.57 5.51 -6.78
N LEU A 139 -30.75 4.30 -6.24
CA LEU A 139 -29.70 3.49 -5.61
C LEU A 139 -29.38 2.27 -6.47
N GLN A 140 -28.15 2.17 -6.97
CA GLN A 140 -27.64 0.96 -7.62
C GLN A 140 -26.92 0.08 -6.59
N VAL A 141 -27.23 -1.21 -6.57
CA VAL A 141 -26.60 -2.21 -5.70
C VAL A 141 -25.89 -3.23 -6.57
N LEU A 142 -24.61 -3.47 -6.30
CA LEU A 142 -23.78 -4.44 -7.02
C LEU A 142 -23.21 -5.49 -6.05
N ASP A 143 -23.51 -6.76 -6.29
CA ASP A 143 -22.84 -7.87 -5.60
C ASP A 143 -21.41 -8.04 -6.15
N LEU A 144 -20.41 -7.74 -5.31
CA LEU A 144 -18.99 -7.75 -5.67
C LEU A 144 -18.44 -9.18 -5.79
N ASN A 145 -19.13 -10.19 -5.26
CA ASN A 145 -18.72 -11.58 -5.40
C ASN A 145 -18.67 -12.03 -6.87
N GLN A 146 -19.42 -11.37 -7.76
CA GLN A 146 -19.40 -11.60 -9.20
C GLN A 146 -18.01 -11.37 -9.84
N LEU A 147 -17.15 -10.57 -9.21
CA LEU A 147 -15.79 -10.31 -9.70
C LEU A 147 -14.94 -11.58 -9.76
N ARG A 148 -15.20 -12.55 -8.87
CA ARG A 148 -14.49 -13.84 -8.81
C ARG A 148 -14.76 -14.75 -10.02
N GLU A 149 -15.84 -14.49 -10.75
CA GLU A 149 -16.27 -15.30 -11.90
C GLU A 149 -15.84 -14.71 -13.24
N LEU A 150 -15.22 -13.53 -13.23
CA LEU A 150 -14.78 -12.85 -14.45
C LEU A 150 -13.63 -13.61 -15.13
N SER A 151 -13.73 -13.73 -16.45
CA SER A 151 -12.68 -14.33 -17.30
C SER A 151 -12.19 -13.39 -18.40
N GLU A 152 -12.79 -12.21 -18.53
CA GLU A 152 -12.45 -11.17 -19.50
C GLU A 152 -12.45 -9.81 -18.79
N PHE A 153 -11.47 -8.97 -19.11
CA PHE A 153 -11.26 -7.67 -18.48
C PHE A 153 -11.03 -6.56 -19.53
N PRO A 154 -11.61 -5.36 -19.35
CA PRO A 154 -12.62 -5.03 -18.35
C PRO A 154 -13.99 -5.64 -18.69
N ALA A 155 -14.68 -6.17 -17.69
CA ALA A 155 -16.07 -6.61 -17.82
C ALA A 155 -17.04 -5.42 -17.72
N THR A 156 -18.20 -5.50 -18.38
CA THR A 156 -19.31 -4.58 -18.11
C THR A 156 -20.32 -5.28 -17.21
N LEU A 157 -20.62 -4.68 -16.06
CA LEU A 157 -21.56 -5.21 -15.08
C LEU A 157 -22.85 -4.39 -15.09
N GLU A 158 -23.98 -5.06 -14.90
CA GLU A 158 -25.25 -4.42 -14.59
C GLU A 158 -25.45 -4.43 -13.07
N PRO A 159 -26.15 -3.43 -12.49
CA PRO A 159 -26.49 -3.47 -11.08
C PRO A 159 -27.29 -4.74 -10.77
N THR A 160 -26.96 -5.39 -9.65
CA THR A 160 -27.66 -6.59 -9.17
C THR A 160 -29.08 -6.25 -8.78
N THR A 161 -29.27 -5.08 -8.18
CA THR A 161 -30.60 -4.50 -7.89
C THR A 161 -30.53 -2.98 -8.04
N TRP A 162 -31.65 -2.39 -8.42
CA TRP A 162 -31.81 -0.94 -8.52
C TRP A 162 -33.10 -0.52 -7.81
N LEU A 163 -33.01 0.53 -6.98
CA LEU A 163 -34.13 1.08 -6.24
C LEU A 163 -34.41 2.51 -6.72
N ASP A 164 -35.67 2.78 -7.06
CA ASP A 164 -36.19 4.09 -7.48
C ASP A 164 -36.91 4.83 -6.34
N THR A 165 -36.59 4.49 -5.09
CA THR A 165 -37.23 5.05 -3.89
C THR A 165 -37.04 6.57 -3.81
N PHE A 166 -35.85 7.05 -4.16
CA PHE A 166 -35.52 8.46 -4.38
C PHE A 166 -35.00 8.62 -5.82
N SER A 167 -35.03 9.85 -6.33
CA SER A 167 -34.57 10.16 -7.69
C SER A 167 -33.06 10.30 -7.74
N ASP A 168 -32.50 11.01 -6.78
CA ASP A 168 -31.12 11.46 -6.70
C ASP A 168 -30.73 11.54 -5.22
N ALA A 169 -29.44 11.38 -4.94
CA ALA A 169 -28.85 11.56 -3.62
C ALA A 169 -27.44 12.14 -3.78
N HIS A 170 -27.03 12.95 -2.81
CA HIS A 170 -25.71 13.54 -2.80
C HIS A 170 -24.65 12.52 -2.36
N ASN A 171 -24.94 11.80 -1.27
CA ASN A 171 -24.00 10.88 -0.62
C ASN A 171 -24.75 9.67 -0.04
N VAL A 172 -24.02 8.57 0.21
CA VAL A 172 -24.52 7.39 0.91
C VAL A 172 -23.58 7.04 2.06
N VAL A 173 -24.17 6.79 3.23
CA VAL A 173 -23.45 6.50 4.47
C VAL A 173 -23.88 5.13 4.96
N ILE A 174 -22.96 4.35 5.52
CA ILE A 174 -23.27 3.03 6.07
C ILE A 174 -22.74 2.96 7.50
N ASP A 175 -23.62 2.61 8.44
CA ASP A 175 -23.22 2.14 9.76
C ASP A 175 -23.08 0.61 9.70
N GLU A 176 -21.86 0.15 9.49
CA GLU A 176 -21.56 -1.29 9.34
C GLU A 176 -21.91 -2.09 10.59
N GLY A 177 -21.85 -1.47 11.78
CA GLY A 177 -22.13 -2.14 13.04
C GLY A 177 -23.62 -2.46 13.23
N SER A 178 -24.52 -1.63 12.67
CA SER A 178 -25.96 -1.84 12.73
C SER A 178 -26.55 -2.45 11.45
N GLY A 179 -25.82 -2.40 10.34
CA GLY A 179 -26.33 -2.84 9.03
C GLY A 179 -27.38 -1.90 8.46
N LEU A 180 -27.21 -0.59 8.71
CA LEU A 180 -28.09 0.46 8.20
C LEU A 180 -27.35 1.31 7.16
N LEU A 181 -28.05 1.60 6.06
CA LEU A 181 -27.64 2.54 5.03
C LEU A 181 -28.45 3.82 5.15
N TYR A 182 -27.79 4.96 5.05
CA TYR A 182 -28.40 6.27 5.09
C TYR A 182 -28.09 7.01 3.78
N ALA A 183 -29.11 7.22 2.95
CA ALA A 183 -28.99 8.10 1.79
C ALA A 183 -29.24 9.55 2.24
N VAL A 184 -28.34 10.46 1.89
CA VAL A 184 -28.38 11.87 2.31
C VAL A 184 -28.36 12.82 1.11
N GLY A 185 -28.82 14.05 1.32
CA GLY A 185 -28.98 15.02 0.24
C GLY A 185 -29.98 14.57 -0.84
N THR A 186 -30.90 13.67 -0.49
CA THR A 186 -31.90 13.15 -1.44
C THR A 186 -33.02 14.15 -1.72
N ASN A 187 -33.83 13.87 -2.75
CA ASN A 187 -35.08 14.59 -2.96
C ASN A 187 -36.21 14.23 -1.96
N LEU A 188 -35.96 13.33 -1.01
CA LEU A 188 -36.82 13.00 0.12
C LEU A 188 -36.35 13.69 1.40
N ALA A 189 -37.16 13.67 2.46
CA ALA A 189 -36.80 14.20 3.79
C ALA A 189 -36.19 15.63 3.78
N GLY A 190 -36.48 16.45 2.77
CA GLY A 190 -35.85 17.77 2.60
C GLY A 190 -34.32 17.73 2.44
N GLY A 191 -33.76 16.61 1.97
CA GLY A 191 -32.33 16.35 1.89
C GLY A 191 -31.69 15.88 3.19
N GLY A 192 -32.49 15.55 4.20
CA GLY A 192 -32.01 14.93 5.45
C GLY A 192 -31.64 13.46 5.26
N ILE A 193 -31.88 12.65 6.29
CA ILE A 193 -31.54 11.22 6.34
C ILE A 193 -32.70 10.39 5.77
N VAL A 194 -32.38 9.41 4.93
CA VAL A 194 -33.29 8.35 4.49
C VAL A 194 -32.65 7.01 4.79
N ALA A 195 -33.22 6.24 5.73
CA ALA A 195 -32.63 5.03 6.29
C ALA A 195 -33.16 3.75 5.63
N PHE A 196 -32.25 2.84 5.28
CA PHE A 196 -32.52 1.53 4.72
C PHE A 196 -31.88 0.43 5.58
N ASP A 197 -32.61 -0.66 5.79
CA ASP A 197 -32.09 -1.88 6.42
C ASP A 197 -31.37 -2.75 5.39
N LEU A 198 -30.17 -3.20 5.75
CA LEU A 198 -29.31 -4.06 4.92
C LEU A 198 -29.26 -5.51 5.43
N SER A 199 -30.27 -5.98 6.17
CA SER A 199 -30.35 -7.39 6.58
C SER A 199 -30.38 -8.35 5.38
N ASP A 200 -30.88 -7.87 4.24
CA ASP A 200 -30.70 -8.47 2.91
C ASP A 200 -29.90 -7.50 2.02
N PRO A 201 -28.56 -7.64 1.94
CA PRO A 201 -27.69 -6.68 1.26
C PRO A 201 -28.03 -6.42 -0.22
N VAL A 202 -28.59 -7.42 -0.91
CA VAL A 202 -28.98 -7.27 -2.32
C VAL A 202 -30.29 -6.50 -2.47
N SER A 203 -31.10 -6.38 -1.42
CA SER A 203 -32.43 -5.76 -1.47
C SER A 203 -32.69 -4.88 -0.24
N PRO A 204 -32.05 -3.70 -0.16
CA PRO A 204 -32.27 -2.73 0.91
C PRO A 204 -33.74 -2.36 1.10
N VAL A 205 -34.17 -2.21 2.35
CA VAL A 205 -35.57 -1.88 2.68
C VAL A 205 -35.65 -0.55 3.39
N LEU A 206 -36.43 0.40 2.87
CA LEU A 206 -36.69 1.67 3.54
C LEU A 206 -37.33 1.44 4.91
N VAL A 207 -36.69 1.93 5.98
CA VAL A 207 -37.13 1.74 7.37
C VAL A 207 -37.45 3.05 8.10
N GLY A 208 -36.98 4.18 7.59
CA GLY A 208 -37.42 5.49 8.08
C GLY A 208 -36.68 6.66 7.44
N ASP A 209 -36.96 7.86 7.95
CA ASP A 209 -36.37 9.10 7.48
C ASP A 209 -36.30 10.13 8.62
N TYR A 210 -35.45 11.15 8.44
CA TYR A 210 -35.33 12.25 9.38
C TYR A 210 -35.00 13.56 8.67
N SER A 211 -35.80 14.60 8.91
CA SER A 211 -35.71 15.89 8.22
C SER A 211 -35.54 17.09 9.15
N GLU A 212 -35.65 16.92 10.47
CA GLU A 212 -35.72 18.05 11.40
C GLU A 212 -34.39 18.80 11.56
N ALA A 213 -33.25 18.15 11.31
CA ALA A 213 -31.94 18.82 11.25
C ALA A 213 -31.69 19.60 9.94
N GLY A 214 -32.55 19.40 8.93
CA GLY A 214 -32.40 19.99 7.59
C GLY A 214 -31.52 19.15 6.66
N TYR A 215 -31.03 19.78 5.59
CA TYR A 215 -30.17 19.16 4.59
C TYR A 215 -28.91 18.58 5.23
N THR A 216 -28.59 17.33 4.91
CA THR A 216 -27.37 16.63 5.31
C THR A 216 -26.54 16.40 4.06
N HIS A 217 -25.33 16.95 4.04
CA HIS A 217 -24.43 16.86 2.90
C HIS A 217 -23.70 15.51 2.88
N ASP A 218 -23.08 15.20 4.01
CA ASP A 218 -22.38 13.96 4.31
C ASP A 218 -22.62 13.64 5.80
N ALA A 219 -22.35 12.41 6.21
CA ALA A 219 -22.42 12.00 7.60
C ALA A 219 -21.52 10.78 7.85
N GLN A 220 -21.24 10.53 9.13
CA GLN A 220 -20.69 9.27 9.59
C GLN A 220 -21.71 8.57 10.50
N GLY A 221 -22.08 7.34 10.15
CA GLY A 221 -22.91 6.48 10.99
C GLY A 221 -22.04 5.44 11.69
N VAL A 222 -22.18 5.30 13.01
CA VAL A 222 -21.42 4.31 13.79
C VAL A 222 -22.27 3.70 14.90
N VAL A 223 -22.01 2.43 15.24
CA VAL A 223 -22.33 1.93 16.58
C VAL A 223 -21.36 2.57 17.57
N TYR A 224 -21.85 3.50 18.38
CA TYR A 224 -21.01 4.34 19.23
C TYR A 224 -20.33 3.52 20.34
N ASN A 225 -18.99 3.57 20.39
CA ASN A 225 -18.17 2.91 21.40
C ASN A 225 -17.32 3.93 22.21
N GLY A 226 -17.72 5.20 22.18
CA GLY A 226 -17.03 6.25 22.93
C GLY A 226 -17.41 6.30 24.41
N PRO A 227 -16.89 7.30 25.15
CA PRO A 227 -17.03 7.38 26.60
C PRO A 227 -18.41 7.81 27.09
N ASP A 228 -19.29 8.35 26.23
CA ASP A 228 -20.65 8.71 26.61
C ASP A 228 -21.52 7.47 26.87
N SER A 229 -21.74 7.15 28.14
CA SER A 229 -22.46 5.93 28.54
C SER A 229 -23.96 5.95 28.18
N ASP A 230 -24.54 7.11 27.89
CA ASP A 230 -25.96 7.20 27.54
C ASP A 230 -26.23 6.73 26.09
N PHE A 231 -25.16 6.68 25.27
CA PHE A 231 -25.21 6.30 23.86
C PHE A 231 -24.31 5.12 23.50
N ALA A 232 -23.52 4.58 24.45
CA ALA A 232 -22.70 3.39 24.22
C ALA A 232 -23.54 2.21 23.67
N GLY A 233 -23.11 1.67 22.52
CA GLY A 233 -23.76 0.58 21.80
C GLY A 233 -24.96 0.97 20.94
N LYS A 234 -25.27 2.26 20.82
CA LYS A 234 -26.34 2.79 19.96
C LYS A 234 -25.83 3.12 18.56
N SER A 235 -26.71 3.10 17.57
CA SER A 235 -26.40 3.62 16.24
C SER A 235 -26.54 5.14 16.27
N ILE A 236 -25.43 5.84 16.09
CA ILE A 236 -25.35 7.31 16.13
C ILE A 236 -24.89 7.82 14.78
N ILE A 237 -25.54 8.89 14.30
CA ILE A 237 -25.17 9.59 13.07
C ILE A 237 -24.59 10.96 13.45
N PHE A 238 -23.38 11.24 12.96
CA PHE A 238 -22.73 12.54 12.99
C PHE A 238 -22.89 13.16 11.60
N GLY A 239 -23.77 14.13 11.45
CA GLY A 239 -24.12 14.78 10.18
C GLY A 239 -23.41 16.11 9.98
N ALA A 240 -22.78 16.26 8.81
CA ALA A 240 -22.30 17.52 8.27
C ALA A 240 -23.45 18.19 7.47
N ASN A 241 -24.21 19.06 8.14
CA ASN A 241 -25.48 19.58 7.62
C ASN A 241 -25.35 20.92 6.88
N ALA A 242 -24.29 21.06 6.07
CA ALA A 242 -23.85 22.26 5.36
C ALA A 242 -23.65 23.55 6.21
N ASN A 243 -24.12 23.63 7.45
CA ASN A 243 -24.03 24.85 8.28
C ASN A 243 -23.91 24.57 9.77
N LYS A 244 -23.81 23.30 10.16
CA LYS A 244 -23.79 22.83 11.55
C LYS A 244 -23.41 21.36 11.59
N LEU A 245 -22.94 20.95 12.75
CA LEU A 245 -22.86 19.56 13.14
C LEU A 245 -24.20 19.14 13.75
N ALA A 246 -24.77 18.03 13.27
CA ALA A 246 -25.95 17.40 13.86
C ALA A 246 -25.60 16.00 14.38
N ILE A 247 -25.94 15.71 15.63
CA ILE A 247 -25.77 14.36 16.20
C ILE A 247 -27.16 13.76 16.42
N LEU A 248 -27.39 12.57 15.88
CA LEU A 248 -28.68 11.88 15.87
C LEU A 248 -28.55 10.47 16.46
N ASP A 249 -29.54 10.04 17.22
CA ASP A 249 -29.71 8.65 17.67
C ASP A 249 -30.62 7.95 16.66
N ALA A 250 -30.02 7.05 15.87
CA ALA A 250 -30.68 6.28 14.82
C ALA A 250 -30.87 4.80 15.20
N THR A 251 -30.76 4.47 16.49
CA THR A 251 -30.93 3.09 16.99
C THR A 251 -32.28 2.48 16.61
N ASP A 252 -33.34 3.29 16.62
CA ASP A 252 -34.61 2.97 15.97
C ASP A 252 -34.72 3.81 14.70
N PRO A 253 -34.42 3.24 13.50
CA PRO A 253 -34.43 4.01 12.27
C PRO A 253 -35.83 4.49 11.88
N SER A 254 -36.90 3.98 12.50
CA SER A 254 -38.27 4.45 12.30
C SER A 254 -38.64 5.68 13.16
N ASP A 255 -37.82 6.01 14.16
CA ASP A 255 -37.98 7.13 15.09
C ASP A 255 -36.62 7.75 15.44
N ILE A 256 -35.90 8.22 14.41
CA ILE A 256 -34.60 8.88 14.57
C ILE A 256 -34.78 10.16 15.40
N ALA A 257 -33.96 10.31 16.45
CA ALA A 257 -34.05 11.42 17.39
C ALA A 257 -32.83 12.32 17.34
N MET A 258 -33.05 13.64 17.46
CA MET A 258 -31.96 14.59 17.67
C MET A 258 -31.31 14.37 19.05
N VAL A 259 -29.99 14.26 19.07
CA VAL A 259 -29.19 14.36 20.31
C VAL A 259 -28.76 15.80 20.53
N SER A 260 -28.08 16.39 19.54
CA SER A 260 -27.58 17.76 19.64
C SER A 260 -27.43 18.43 18.26
N ILE A 261 -27.36 19.77 18.28
CA ILE A 261 -27.02 20.60 17.13
C ILE A 261 -25.97 21.61 17.59
N THR A 262 -24.81 21.57 16.95
CA THR A 262 -23.70 22.49 17.23
C THR A 262 -23.50 23.42 16.05
N ASN A 263 -23.75 24.71 16.26
CA ASN A 263 -23.51 25.76 15.27
C ASN A 263 -22.15 26.40 15.55
N TYR A 264 -21.48 26.87 14.52
CA TYR A 264 -20.22 27.62 14.60
C TYR A 264 -20.20 28.72 13.52
N ASP A 265 -19.13 29.50 13.46
CA ASP A 265 -19.13 30.81 12.79
C ASP A 265 -19.12 30.77 11.24
N TYR A 266 -19.05 29.59 10.59
CA TYR A 266 -18.94 29.44 9.13
C TYR A 266 -19.85 28.33 8.53
N SER A 267 -19.80 28.21 7.20
CA SER A 267 -20.46 27.21 6.34
C SER A 267 -19.61 27.07 5.08
N TYR A 268 -19.32 25.89 4.55
CA TYR A 268 -20.24 24.80 4.23
C TYR A 268 -19.71 23.46 4.77
N THR A 269 -20.25 22.98 5.91
CA THR A 269 -19.75 21.72 6.51
C THR A 269 -19.90 20.59 5.52
N HIS A 270 -18.76 20.06 5.08
CA HIS A 270 -18.73 19.14 3.96
C HIS A 270 -18.75 17.69 4.41
N GLN A 271 -17.86 17.33 5.34
CA GLN A 271 -17.74 16.01 5.92
C GLN A 271 -17.24 16.09 7.38
N CYS A 272 -17.58 15.07 8.17
CA CYS A 272 -16.97 14.82 9.47
C CYS A 272 -16.56 13.35 9.64
N TRP A 273 -15.56 13.12 10.49
CA TRP A 273 -15.08 11.78 10.84
C TRP A 273 -14.60 11.69 12.29
N LEU A 274 -14.92 10.60 12.97
CA LEU A 274 -14.54 10.32 14.36
C LEU A 274 -13.12 9.75 14.44
N THR A 275 -12.47 9.99 15.58
CA THR A 275 -11.33 9.18 16.02
C THR A 275 -11.78 7.75 16.34
N GLU A 276 -10.87 6.78 16.25
CA GLU A 276 -11.15 5.34 16.51
C GLU A 276 -11.77 5.06 17.89
N ASP A 277 -11.47 5.91 18.87
CA ASP A 277 -12.02 5.82 20.23
C ASP A 277 -13.31 6.64 20.45
N HIS A 278 -13.83 7.24 19.37
CA HIS A 278 -15.04 8.06 19.30
C HIS A 278 -15.08 9.22 20.31
N LYS A 279 -13.91 9.73 20.72
CA LYS A 279 -13.82 10.88 21.64
C LYS A 279 -13.81 12.22 20.93
N TYR A 280 -13.23 12.26 19.73
CA TYR A 280 -13.07 13.48 18.97
C TYR A 280 -13.67 13.32 17.58
N LEU A 281 -14.21 14.42 17.06
CA LEU A 281 -14.75 14.51 15.72
C LEU A 281 -13.99 15.60 14.95
N LEU A 282 -13.50 15.23 13.78
CA LEU A 282 -12.89 16.15 12.82
C LEU A 282 -13.96 16.58 11.82
N LEU A 283 -14.03 17.88 11.51
CA LEU A 283 -15.03 18.46 10.60
C LEU A 283 -14.33 19.43 9.63
N GLY A 284 -14.67 19.32 8.35
CA GLY A 284 -14.17 20.16 7.26
C GLY A 284 -15.23 21.08 6.64
N ASP A 285 -14.78 22.12 5.93
CA ASP A 285 -15.56 23.25 5.41
C ASP A 285 -15.20 23.66 3.96
N GLU A 286 -15.80 22.98 2.98
CA GLU A 286 -15.42 23.08 1.55
C GLU A 286 -15.51 24.48 0.90
N LEU A 287 -16.15 25.47 1.53
CA LEU A 287 -16.34 26.79 0.92
C LEU A 287 -15.65 27.94 1.68
N ASP A 288 -14.95 27.67 2.77
CA ASP A 288 -14.44 28.74 3.61
C ASP A 288 -13.19 29.42 3.00
N GLU A 289 -12.37 28.71 2.24
CA GLU A 289 -11.17 29.26 1.59
C GLU A 289 -11.56 30.21 0.45
N GLN A 290 -12.59 29.86 -0.31
CA GLN A 290 -13.10 30.74 -1.37
C GLN A 290 -13.86 31.95 -0.81
N ASN A 291 -14.68 31.76 0.22
CA ASN A 291 -15.58 32.80 0.71
C ASN A 291 -14.93 33.75 1.72
N GLN A 292 -14.01 33.23 2.55
CA GLN A 292 -13.36 33.97 3.63
C GLN A 292 -11.90 34.28 3.31
N GLY A 293 -11.29 33.62 2.31
CA GLY A 293 -9.88 33.80 1.97
C GLY A 293 -8.94 33.28 3.06
N MET A 294 -9.36 32.22 3.74
CA MET A 294 -8.58 31.54 4.77
C MET A 294 -7.75 30.42 4.13
N ASN A 295 -6.79 29.91 4.90
CA ASN A 295 -6.10 28.67 4.56
C ASN A 295 -6.99 27.47 4.87
N THR A 296 -6.67 26.32 4.28
CA THR A 296 -7.37 25.05 4.48
C THR A 296 -7.54 24.75 5.96
N ARG A 297 -8.75 24.45 6.40
CA ARG A 297 -9.07 24.38 7.82
C ARG A 297 -9.70 23.05 8.23
N THR A 298 -9.42 22.59 9.44
CA THR A 298 -10.11 21.44 10.04
C THR A 298 -10.45 21.75 11.48
N LEU A 299 -11.71 21.56 11.85
CA LEU A 299 -12.21 21.78 13.20
C LEU A 299 -12.13 20.50 14.01
N VAL A 300 -11.72 20.61 15.28
CA VAL A 300 -11.64 19.49 16.23
C VAL A 300 -12.66 19.68 17.34
N PHE A 301 -13.67 18.81 17.36
CA PHE A 301 -14.68 18.76 18.41
C PHE A 301 -14.38 17.65 19.42
N ASP A 302 -14.49 17.95 20.70
CA ASP A 302 -14.67 16.96 21.76
C ASP A 302 -16.15 16.53 21.77
N VAL A 303 -16.38 15.23 21.56
CA VAL A 303 -17.70 14.59 21.51
C VAL A 303 -17.83 13.48 22.55
N GLN A 304 -17.10 13.62 23.67
CA GLN A 304 -17.21 12.68 24.80
C GLN A 304 -18.53 12.84 25.58
N ASP A 305 -19.22 13.95 25.39
CA ASP A 305 -20.63 14.17 25.74
C ASP A 305 -21.36 14.52 24.44
N LEU A 306 -22.12 13.57 23.89
CA LEU A 306 -22.78 13.75 22.59
C LEU A 306 -23.88 14.81 22.64
N SER A 307 -24.39 15.13 23.83
CA SER A 307 -25.42 16.12 24.04
C SER A 307 -24.88 17.56 24.09
N ASP A 308 -23.57 17.73 24.30
CA ASP A 308 -22.88 19.03 24.33
C ASP A 308 -21.51 18.98 23.65
N PRO A 309 -21.43 18.82 22.31
CA PRO A 309 -20.16 18.84 21.59
C PRO A 309 -19.43 20.18 21.72
N VAL A 310 -18.12 20.13 22.00
CA VAL A 310 -17.30 21.33 22.24
C VAL A 310 -16.20 21.45 21.20
N LEU A 311 -16.13 22.58 20.50
CA LEU A 311 -14.97 22.90 19.65
C LEU A 311 -13.74 23.17 20.53
N ILE A 312 -12.72 22.33 20.43
CA ILE A 312 -11.50 22.42 21.26
C ILE A 312 -10.27 22.93 20.49
N GLY A 313 -10.28 22.85 19.16
CA GLY A 313 -9.16 23.29 18.33
C GLY A 313 -9.53 23.49 16.86
N GLU A 314 -8.65 24.20 16.16
CA GLU A 314 -8.76 24.47 14.73
C GLU A 314 -7.38 24.35 14.12
N HIS A 315 -7.22 23.41 13.19
CA HIS A 315 -6.01 23.28 12.41
C HIS A 315 -6.12 24.12 11.14
N PHE A 316 -5.04 24.80 10.77
CA PHE A 316 -4.90 25.49 9.50
C PHE A 316 -3.67 24.96 8.79
N SER A 317 -3.84 24.53 7.53
CA SER A 317 -2.73 24.22 6.63
C SER A 317 -1.94 25.49 6.29
N ASP A 318 -0.71 25.32 5.79
CA ASP A 318 0.04 26.40 5.15
C ASP A 318 -0.51 26.75 3.76
N LEU A 319 -1.40 25.92 3.21
CA LEU A 319 -1.98 26.03 1.87
C LEU A 319 -3.37 26.66 1.88
N THR A 320 -3.83 27.07 0.69
CA THR A 320 -5.13 27.71 0.47
C THR A 320 -6.08 26.85 -0.36
N ALA A 321 -5.77 25.56 -0.54
CA ALA A 321 -6.64 24.64 -1.25
C ALA A 321 -7.91 24.38 -0.44
N ILE A 322 -8.97 23.95 -1.12
CA ILE A 322 -10.23 23.60 -0.47
C ILE A 322 -10.07 22.24 0.20
N ASP A 323 -10.45 22.10 1.46
CA ASP A 323 -10.59 20.79 2.09
C ASP A 323 -11.85 20.07 1.60
N HIS A 324 -11.80 18.74 1.50
CA HIS A 324 -12.93 17.97 0.98
C HIS A 324 -13.23 16.74 1.83
N ASN A 325 -12.75 15.56 1.40
CA ASN A 325 -12.98 14.31 2.13
C ASN A 325 -11.82 14.01 3.08
N GLN A 326 -12.14 13.50 4.26
CA GLN A 326 -11.21 13.14 5.31
C GLN A 326 -11.61 11.84 6.01
N TYR A 327 -10.61 11.01 6.32
CA TYR A 327 -10.79 9.67 6.87
C TYR A 327 -9.74 9.40 7.94
N VAL A 328 -10.18 8.83 9.07
CA VAL A 328 -9.28 8.42 10.15
C VAL A 328 -8.92 6.95 9.98
N VAL A 329 -7.63 6.64 10.09
CA VAL A 329 -7.11 5.27 10.19
C VAL A 329 -6.14 5.20 11.36
N GLY A 330 -6.56 4.57 12.45
CA GLY A 330 -5.76 4.51 13.66
C GLY A 330 -5.54 5.91 14.26
N ASN A 331 -4.29 6.35 14.37
CA ASN A 331 -3.94 7.70 14.84
C ASN A 331 -3.66 8.71 13.71
N LEU A 332 -4.09 8.42 12.49
CA LEU A 332 -3.82 9.25 11.30
C LEU A 332 -5.11 9.79 10.69
N LEU A 333 -5.04 10.99 10.14
CA LEU A 333 -6.07 11.60 9.31
C LEU A 333 -5.54 11.74 7.89
N PHE A 334 -6.26 11.17 6.93
CA PHE A 334 -6.01 11.35 5.50
C PHE A 334 -7.04 12.31 4.94
N GLN A 335 -6.61 13.37 4.25
CA GLN A 335 -7.49 14.38 3.67
C GLN A 335 -7.21 14.53 2.17
N ALA A 336 -8.26 14.48 1.36
CA ALA A 336 -8.23 14.95 -0.01
C ALA A 336 -8.56 16.45 0.00
N ASN A 337 -7.59 17.27 -0.42
CA ASN A 337 -7.71 18.73 -0.44
C ASN A 337 -7.59 19.26 -1.86
N TYR A 338 -8.49 18.85 -2.76
CA TYR A 338 -8.55 19.32 -4.16
C TYR A 338 -7.17 19.58 -4.77
N SER A 339 -6.85 20.84 -5.03
CA SER A 339 -5.63 21.27 -5.72
C SER A 339 -4.34 21.01 -4.94
N ALA A 340 -4.42 20.75 -3.63
CA ALA A 340 -3.30 20.35 -2.79
C ALA A 340 -3.16 18.82 -2.66
N GLY A 341 -4.01 18.02 -3.32
CA GLY A 341 -3.93 16.56 -3.30
C GLY A 341 -4.17 15.92 -1.93
N LEU A 342 -3.49 14.79 -1.69
CA LEU A 342 -3.58 14.03 -0.44
C LEU A 342 -2.71 14.67 0.65
N ARG A 343 -3.28 14.87 1.83
CA ARG A 343 -2.60 15.30 3.07
C ARG A 343 -2.75 14.22 4.14
N MET A 344 -1.67 13.96 4.88
CA MET A 344 -1.64 13.01 5.98
C MET A 344 -1.21 13.72 7.27
N LEU A 345 -2.10 13.74 8.26
CA LEU A 345 -1.89 14.40 9.54
C LEU A 345 -1.88 13.38 10.69
N SER A 346 -1.05 13.64 11.70
CA SER A 346 -1.01 12.89 12.95
C SER A 346 -2.05 13.41 13.93
N LEU A 347 -2.77 12.49 14.57
CA LEU A 347 -3.76 12.74 15.63
C LEU A 347 -3.17 12.56 17.04
N THR A 348 -1.84 12.48 17.18
CA THR A 348 -1.19 12.22 18.48
C THR A 348 -1.56 13.26 19.54
N ASP A 349 -1.72 14.52 19.15
CA ASP A 349 -2.03 15.65 20.04
C ASP A 349 -3.50 16.11 19.92
N ILE A 350 -4.39 15.26 19.39
CA ILE A 350 -5.81 15.59 19.15
C ILE A 350 -6.55 16.04 20.42
N ALA A 351 -6.17 15.50 21.58
CA ALA A 351 -6.75 15.86 22.86
C ALA A 351 -6.47 17.32 23.28
N ALA A 352 -5.44 17.94 22.70
CA ALA A 352 -5.14 19.36 22.84
C ALA A 352 -5.81 20.21 21.74
N GLY A 353 -6.54 19.60 20.80
CA GLY A 353 -7.13 20.26 19.64
C GLY A 353 -6.13 20.49 18.49
N GLU A 354 -4.99 19.80 18.49
CA GLU A 354 -3.89 20.05 17.56
C GLU A 354 -3.71 18.90 16.56
N LEU A 355 -3.52 19.24 15.29
CA LEU A 355 -3.19 18.31 14.21
C LEU A 355 -1.82 18.68 13.63
N THR A 356 -1.01 17.68 13.25
CA THR A 356 0.32 17.91 12.64
C THR A 356 0.40 17.21 11.30
N GLU A 357 0.60 17.94 10.19
CA GLU A 357 0.90 17.34 8.89
C GLU A 357 2.25 16.60 8.96
N ILE A 358 2.26 15.35 8.49
CA ILE A 358 3.43 14.46 8.52
C ILE A 358 3.78 13.88 7.15
N GLY A 359 2.99 14.15 6.11
CA GLY A 359 3.25 13.73 4.73
C GLY A 359 2.15 14.18 3.79
N TYR A 360 2.44 14.15 2.49
CA TYR A 360 1.49 14.52 1.44
C TYR A 360 1.87 13.91 0.09
N PHE A 361 0.89 13.83 -0.81
CA PHE A 361 1.10 13.52 -2.22
C PHE A 361 0.19 14.41 -3.07
N ASP A 362 0.78 15.35 -3.79
CA ASP A 362 0.06 16.35 -4.56
C ASP A 362 -0.17 15.87 -6.00
N VAL A 363 -1.42 15.59 -6.34
CA VAL A 363 -1.84 15.14 -7.67
C VAL A 363 -2.04 16.29 -8.67
N ASP A 364 -2.09 17.55 -8.21
CA ASP A 364 -2.20 18.74 -9.07
C ASP A 364 -1.02 19.70 -8.82
N PRO A 365 0.18 19.37 -9.37
CA PRO A 365 1.39 20.17 -9.15
C PRO A 365 1.33 21.58 -9.76
N THR A 366 0.23 21.95 -10.41
CA THR A 366 0.10 23.20 -11.15
C THR A 366 -0.42 24.35 -10.29
N THR A 367 -1.10 24.07 -9.17
CA THR A 367 -1.75 25.10 -8.35
C THR A 367 -2.14 24.59 -6.95
N ASP A 368 -1.97 25.41 -5.91
CA ASP A 368 -2.54 25.18 -4.56
C ASP A 368 -3.73 26.15 -4.26
N ALA A 369 -4.31 26.73 -5.30
CA ALA A 369 -5.39 27.72 -5.16
C ALA A 369 -6.71 27.05 -4.77
N ALA A 370 -7.57 27.77 -4.06
CA ALA A 370 -8.93 27.34 -3.69
C ALA A 370 -9.83 27.07 -4.93
N GLN A 371 -9.70 25.89 -5.54
CA GLN A 371 -10.34 25.48 -6.78
C GLN A 371 -10.80 24.03 -6.67
N PHE A 372 -11.90 23.70 -7.34
CA PHE A 372 -12.44 22.35 -7.45
C PHE A 372 -11.74 21.58 -8.58
N SER A 373 -10.43 21.36 -8.43
CA SER A 373 -9.56 20.57 -9.32
C SER A 373 -8.65 19.66 -8.49
N GLY A 374 -8.03 18.66 -9.10
CA GLY A 374 -7.17 17.73 -8.38
C GLY A 374 -7.97 16.72 -7.57
N SER A 375 -7.62 16.53 -6.30
CA SER A 375 -8.11 15.41 -5.50
C SER A 375 -9.54 15.57 -5.01
N TRP A 376 -10.43 14.68 -5.45
CA TRP A 376 -11.80 14.61 -4.93
C TRP A 376 -11.84 13.80 -3.64
N SER A 377 -11.29 12.58 -3.61
CA SER A 377 -11.35 11.72 -2.43
C SER A 377 -10.13 10.81 -2.34
N THR A 378 -10.02 10.12 -1.21
CA THR A 378 -8.97 9.15 -0.96
C THR A 378 -9.49 7.96 -0.15
N TYR A 379 -8.98 6.77 -0.41
CA TYR A 379 -9.32 5.56 0.33
C TYR A 379 -8.08 4.97 1.01
N PRO A 380 -7.92 5.12 2.34
CA PRO A 380 -6.73 4.70 3.08
C PRO A 380 -6.87 3.39 3.89
N TYR A 381 -7.95 2.62 3.71
CA TYR A 381 -8.28 1.49 4.60
C TYR A 381 -7.77 0.11 4.15
N PHE A 382 -6.94 0.04 3.11
CA PHE A 382 -6.38 -1.25 2.66
C PHE A 382 -5.34 -1.78 3.65
N GLU A 383 -5.41 -3.07 3.97
CA GLU A 383 -4.46 -3.73 4.89
C GLU A 383 -3.03 -3.74 4.31
N SER A 384 -2.90 -3.66 2.98
CA SER A 384 -1.61 -3.48 2.31
C SER A 384 -0.93 -2.14 2.61
N GLY A 385 -1.61 -1.22 3.30
CA GLY A 385 -1.17 0.17 3.51
C GLY A 385 -1.25 1.04 2.26
N THR A 386 -1.86 0.52 1.19
CA THR A 386 -2.06 1.25 -0.06
C THR A 386 -3.17 2.29 0.13
N VAL A 387 -2.94 3.49 -0.38
CA VAL A 387 -3.90 4.59 -0.39
C VAL A 387 -4.22 4.92 -1.84
N VAL A 388 -5.51 4.94 -2.18
CA VAL A 388 -5.97 5.37 -3.50
C VAL A 388 -6.39 6.82 -3.41
N VAL A 389 -5.97 7.65 -4.36
CA VAL A 389 -6.29 9.07 -4.44
C VAL A 389 -6.92 9.32 -5.80
N THR A 390 -8.14 9.84 -5.84
CA THR A 390 -8.75 10.26 -7.11
C THR A 390 -8.24 11.64 -7.49
N SER A 391 -8.14 11.88 -8.80
CA SER A 391 -7.93 13.19 -9.42
C SER A 391 -9.03 13.40 -10.46
N ILE A 392 -9.78 14.50 -10.33
CA ILE A 392 -10.90 14.83 -11.22
C ILE A 392 -10.44 14.81 -12.68
N GLU A 393 -9.28 15.38 -12.96
CA GLU A 393 -8.75 15.52 -14.32
C GLU A 393 -8.02 14.27 -14.80
N ASP A 394 -7.35 13.56 -13.89
CA ASP A 394 -6.32 12.57 -14.25
C ASP A 394 -6.63 11.12 -13.87
N GLY A 395 -7.73 10.82 -13.16
CA GLY A 395 -8.13 9.45 -12.82
C GLY A 395 -7.74 9.07 -11.39
N ILE A 396 -6.90 8.05 -11.21
CA ILE A 396 -6.42 7.64 -9.88
C ILE A 396 -4.90 7.57 -9.79
N TYR A 397 -4.41 7.84 -8.59
CA TYR A 397 -3.05 7.60 -8.14
C TYR A 397 -3.10 6.60 -6.99
N VAL A 398 -2.20 5.63 -7.02
CA VAL A 398 -2.06 4.62 -5.98
C VAL A 398 -0.74 4.90 -5.27
N VAL A 399 -0.80 5.25 -3.99
CA VAL A 399 0.35 5.66 -3.19
C VAL A 399 0.48 4.80 -1.94
N ARG A 400 1.65 4.82 -1.32
CA ARG A 400 1.90 4.17 -0.02
C ARG A 400 2.62 5.13 0.92
N PRO A 401 2.05 5.44 2.10
CA PRO A 401 2.74 6.22 3.11
C PRO A 401 3.96 5.49 3.66
N LYS A 402 5.05 6.23 3.88
CA LYS A 402 6.31 5.74 4.45
C LYS A 402 6.41 6.14 5.92
N PHE A 403 6.50 5.16 6.81
CA PHE A 403 6.70 5.36 8.25
C PHE A 403 8.01 4.78 8.78
N ILE A 404 8.61 3.88 7.99
CA ILE A 404 9.91 3.27 8.26
C ILE A 404 10.79 3.55 7.05
N GLU A 405 12.01 3.98 7.27
CA GLU A 405 13.06 4.04 6.27
C GLU A 405 14.01 2.87 6.50
N VAL A 406 14.21 2.08 5.44
CA VAL A 406 15.05 0.89 5.48
C VAL A 406 16.10 1.00 4.37
N ASP A 407 17.35 1.19 4.76
CA ASP A 407 18.48 1.31 3.85
C ASP A 407 19.41 0.11 4.00
N VAL A 408 19.58 -0.63 2.90
CA VAL A 408 20.55 -1.73 2.83
C VAL A 408 21.89 -1.17 2.41
N LEU A 409 22.88 -1.18 3.31
CA LEU A 409 24.20 -0.57 3.06
C LEU A 409 24.95 -1.23 1.90
N ASN A 410 24.82 -2.54 1.77
CA ASN A 410 25.29 -3.29 0.62
C ASN A 410 24.18 -4.23 0.13
N PRO A 411 23.42 -3.87 -0.92
CA PRO A 411 22.31 -4.68 -1.39
C PRO A 411 22.76 -5.92 -2.18
N SER A 412 24.06 -6.11 -2.40
CA SER A 412 24.59 -7.31 -3.06
C SER A 412 25.70 -7.92 -2.22
N ILE A 413 25.39 -9.04 -1.56
CA ILE A 413 26.29 -9.74 -0.64
C ILE A 413 26.59 -11.15 -1.13
N CYS A 414 27.76 -11.67 -0.78
CA CYS A 414 28.11 -13.06 -1.02
C CYS A 414 27.51 -13.99 0.03
N GLN A 415 27.29 -15.26 -0.32
CA GLN A 415 27.04 -16.30 0.68
C GLN A 415 28.14 -16.31 1.74
N GLY A 416 27.74 -16.29 3.01
CA GLY A 416 28.66 -16.19 4.15
C GLY A 416 28.94 -14.76 4.62
N GLU A 417 28.52 -13.74 3.87
CA GLU A 417 28.56 -12.35 4.31
C GLU A 417 27.27 -11.97 5.04
N ASP A 418 27.39 -11.02 5.97
CA ASP A 418 26.28 -10.50 6.73
C ASP A 418 25.63 -9.31 6.00
N LEU A 419 24.30 -9.21 6.08
CA LEU A 419 23.56 -8.08 5.53
C LEU A 419 23.44 -6.98 6.59
N VAL A 420 23.96 -5.80 6.33
CA VAL A 420 23.84 -4.65 7.25
C VAL A 420 22.73 -3.73 6.78
N VAL A 421 21.75 -3.50 7.67
CA VAL A 421 20.54 -2.74 7.39
C VAL A 421 20.44 -1.58 8.38
N TYR A 422 20.24 -0.38 7.86
CA TYR A 422 19.87 0.80 8.64
C TYR A 422 18.35 0.92 8.65
N ILE A 423 17.76 1.09 9.83
CA ILE A 423 16.33 1.24 10.03
C ILE A 423 16.08 2.55 10.78
N GLU A 424 15.18 3.37 10.27
CA GLU A 424 14.71 4.60 10.91
C GLU A 424 13.18 4.60 10.99
N VAL A 425 12.66 4.69 12.21
CA VAL A 425 11.22 4.87 12.47
C VAL A 425 10.94 6.37 12.53
N LEU A 426 10.06 6.83 11.63
CA LEU A 426 9.72 8.24 11.47
C LEU A 426 8.69 8.70 12.52
N SER A 427 8.57 10.02 12.70
CA SER A 427 7.54 10.63 13.55
C SER A 427 6.15 10.55 12.92
N GLY A 428 5.09 10.53 13.74
CA GLY A 428 3.69 10.67 13.28
C GLY A 428 2.76 9.56 13.77
N LEU A 429 3.30 8.37 14.03
CA LEU A 429 2.58 7.30 14.72
C LEU A 429 2.72 7.46 16.24
N GLN A 430 1.71 6.99 16.98
CA GLN A 430 1.68 7.06 18.43
C GLN A 430 2.57 5.97 19.04
N PRO A 431 3.62 6.28 19.83
CA PRO A 431 4.40 5.25 20.53
C PRO A 431 3.65 4.66 21.75
N PRO A 432 4.10 3.52 22.32
CA PRO A 432 5.34 2.79 22.02
C PRO A 432 5.26 1.98 20.71
N PHE A 433 6.43 1.62 20.19
CA PHE A 433 6.58 0.86 18.96
C PHE A 433 7.17 -0.51 19.23
N GLU A 434 6.58 -1.56 18.65
CA GLU A 434 7.12 -2.91 18.60
C GLU A 434 7.55 -3.22 17.16
N LEU A 435 8.78 -3.69 16.95
CA LEU A 435 9.32 -4.04 15.63
C LEU A 435 9.53 -5.54 15.49
N SER A 436 9.31 -6.05 14.28
CA SER A 436 9.61 -7.44 13.92
C SER A 436 10.00 -7.60 12.45
N VAL A 437 10.56 -8.76 12.12
CA VAL A 437 10.83 -9.18 10.73
C VAL A 437 10.12 -10.51 10.50
N PRO A 438 8.82 -10.49 10.13
CA PRO A 438 7.97 -11.70 10.14
C PRO A 438 8.39 -12.76 9.12
N ASP A 439 9.08 -12.36 8.06
CA ASP A 439 9.59 -13.20 6.97
C ASP A 439 11.07 -13.57 7.14
N LEU A 440 11.64 -13.36 8.34
CA LEU A 440 13.02 -13.75 8.63
C LEU A 440 13.21 -15.26 8.42
N PRO A 441 14.12 -15.68 7.54
CA PRO A 441 14.25 -17.08 7.16
C PRO A 441 14.80 -17.94 8.28
N ALA A 442 14.41 -19.23 8.29
CA ALA A 442 14.93 -20.18 9.26
C ALA A 442 16.46 -20.29 9.18
N GLY A 443 17.13 -20.15 10.32
CA GLY A 443 18.60 -20.18 10.41
C GLY A 443 19.26 -18.79 10.36
N ALA A 444 18.54 -17.76 9.88
CA ALA A 444 19.01 -16.39 9.99
C ALA A 444 18.78 -15.81 11.38
N ASN A 445 19.62 -14.86 11.78
CA ASN A 445 19.52 -14.17 13.06
C ASN A 445 19.62 -12.66 12.87
N LEU A 446 19.01 -11.91 13.77
CA LEU A 446 19.08 -10.45 13.83
C LEU A 446 19.99 -10.03 14.98
N GLU A 447 21.13 -9.45 14.65
CA GLU A 447 22.03 -8.84 15.62
C GLU A 447 21.79 -7.33 15.72
N ASN A 448 21.82 -6.79 16.94
CA ASN A 448 21.59 -5.37 17.27
C ASN A 448 20.21 -4.79 16.87
N PHE A 449 19.26 -5.63 16.48
CA PHE A 449 17.90 -5.22 16.19
C PHE A 449 17.20 -4.69 17.44
N GLN A 450 16.58 -3.52 17.33
CA GLN A 450 15.76 -2.94 18.40
C GLN A 450 14.32 -3.44 18.24
N TRP A 451 13.86 -4.21 19.21
CA TRP A 451 12.51 -4.79 19.20
C TRP A 451 11.45 -3.83 19.70
N ASP A 452 11.84 -2.88 20.55
CA ASP A 452 10.95 -1.90 21.17
C ASP A 452 11.57 -0.51 21.07
N LEU A 453 10.75 0.50 20.74
CA LEU A 453 11.15 1.91 20.78
C LEU A 453 10.09 2.75 21.50
N ASP A 454 10.53 3.66 22.38
CA ASP A 454 9.65 4.60 23.11
C ASP A 454 9.20 5.79 22.24
N GLY A 455 9.65 5.85 20.98
CA GLY A 455 9.38 6.94 20.04
C GLY A 455 10.21 6.80 18.76
N PRO A 456 10.14 7.80 17.86
CA PRO A 456 10.91 7.81 16.63
C PRO A 456 12.42 7.70 16.90
N GLY A 457 13.13 7.02 16.02
CA GLY A 457 14.56 6.78 16.19
C GLY A 457 15.12 5.86 15.13
N SER A 458 16.45 5.75 15.09
CA SER A 458 17.15 4.90 14.13
C SER A 458 18.17 4.00 14.78
N PHE A 459 18.42 2.86 14.13
CA PHE A 459 19.40 1.88 14.54
C PHE A 459 19.95 1.12 13.33
N VAL A 460 21.09 0.47 13.52
CA VAL A 460 21.68 -0.43 12.53
C VAL A 460 21.57 -1.84 13.07
N CYS A 461 21.06 -2.76 12.26
CA CYS A 461 21.03 -4.18 12.56
C CYS A 461 21.81 -4.96 11.50
N THR A 462 22.12 -6.21 11.84
CA THR A 462 22.84 -7.12 10.97
C THR A 462 22.06 -8.42 10.86
N VAL A 463 21.73 -8.84 9.65
CA VAL A 463 21.14 -10.14 9.35
C VAL A 463 22.26 -11.12 9.05
N THR A 464 22.43 -12.12 9.92
CA THR A 464 23.46 -13.15 9.78
C THR A 464 22.83 -14.50 9.44
N GLY A 465 23.63 -15.47 8.99
CA GLY A 465 23.16 -16.85 8.76
C GLY A 465 22.44 -17.08 7.43
N LEU A 466 22.72 -16.26 6.41
CA LEU A 466 22.11 -16.30 5.08
C LEU A 466 22.71 -17.36 4.12
N ASN A 467 23.45 -18.33 4.65
CA ASN A 467 24.31 -19.25 3.89
C ASN A 467 23.56 -20.20 2.94
N GLU A 468 22.29 -20.47 3.18
CA GLU A 468 21.49 -21.40 2.38
C GLU A 468 20.73 -20.70 1.23
N TRP A 469 20.87 -19.38 1.09
CA TRP A 469 20.06 -18.55 0.21
C TRP A 469 20.88 -18.01 -0.97
N THR A 470 20.23 -17.83 -2.12
CA THR A 470 20.85 -17.33 -3.38
C THR A 470 19.85 -16.53 -4.20
N GLY A 471 20.34 -15.63 -5.04
CA GLY A 471 19.53 -14.79 -5.92
C GLY A 471 18.91 -13.61 -5.18
N ASN A 472 17.92 -12.97 -5.82
CA ASN A 472 17.21 -11.84 -5.24
C ASN A 472 16.28 -12.32 -4.11
N GLN A 473 16.34 -11.63 -2.98
CA GLN A 473 15.58 -11.88 -1.77
C GLN A 473 14.94 -10.58 -1.30
N SER A 474 13.82 -10.74 -0.58
CA SER A 474 13.08 -9.66 0.05
C SER A 474 12.89 -10.00 1.53
N LEU A 475 12.97 -8.99 2.39
CA LEU A 475 12.60 -9.07 3.80
C LEU A 475 11.71 -7.89 4.16
N THR A 476 10.88 -8.07 5.17
CA THR A 476 9.88 -7.09 5.59
C THR A 476 10.12 -6.68 7.03
N VAL A 477 10.26 -5.38 7.28
CA VAL A 477 10.21 -4.82 8.63
C VAL A 477 8.75 -4.47 8.93
N GLN A 478 8.21 -5.02 10.02
CA GLN A 478 6.90 -4.65 10.55
C GLN A 478 7.09 -3.78 11.79
N LEU A 479 6.32 -2.70 11.86
CA LEU A 479 6.21 -1.81 13.02
C LEU A 479 4.75 -1.81 13.48
N ASP A 480 4.55 -2.21 14.73
CA ASP A 480 3.27 -2.17 15.43
C ASP A 480 3.27 -1.00 16.41
N SER A 481 2.23 -0.18 16.32
CA SER A 481 1.89 0.89 17.27
C SER A 481 0.48 0.61 17.84
N PRO A 482 0.03 1.30 18.91
CA PRO A 482 -1.24 0.99 19.56
C PRO A 482 -2.47 1.04 18.62
N LEU A 483 -2.42 1.85 17.55
CA LEU A 483 -3.54 2.06 16.63
C LEU A 483 -3.19 1.78 15.15
N ASN A 484 -1.93 1.51 14.82
CA ASN A 484 -1.49 1.33 13.43
C ASN A 484 -0.45 0.20 13.33
N GLN A 485 -0.55 -0.61 12.29
CA GLN A 485 0.47 -1.57 11.88
C GLN A 485 0.97 -1.16 10.49
N VAL A 486 2.28 -1.10 10.31
CA VAL A 486 2.90 -0.71 9.03
C VAL A 486 4.02 -1.68 8.67
N ARG A 487 4.21 -1.90 7.37
CA ARG A 487 5.22 -2.83 6.83
C ARG A 487 6.02 -2.14 5.74
N GLU A 488 7.33 -2.34 5.77
CA GLU A 488 8.25 -1.88 4.74
C GLU A 488 9.14 -3.05 4.31
N SER A 489 9.10 -3.39 3.01
CA SER A 489 9.92 -4.45 2.43
C SER A 489 11.16 -3.87 1.77
N PHE A 490 12.28 -4.59 1.86
CA PHE A 490 13.53 -4.22 1.23
C PHE A 490 14.15 -5.42 0.50
N GLU A 491 14.76 -5.14 -0.64
CA GLU A 491 15.34 -6.15 -1.53
C GLU A 491 16.86 -6.18 -1.41
N PHE A 492 17.43 -7.37 -1.56
CA PHE A 492 18.87 -7.60 -1.67
C PHE A 492 19.17 -8.84 -2.50
N SER A 493 20.38 -8.96 -3.05
CA SER A 493 20.83 -10.12 -3.82
C SER A 493 21.92 -10.88 -3.07
N LEU A 494 21.77 -12.20 -3.02
CA LEU A 494 22.76 -13.13 -2.49
C LEU A 494 23.46 -13.89 -3.61
N GLU A 495 24.74 -13.62 -3.79
CA GLU A 495 25.56 -14.31 -4.79
C GLU A 495 26.16 -15.59 -4.17
N PRO A 496 26.06 -16.77 -4.83
CA PRO A 496 26.54 -18.04 -4.28
C PRO A 496 28.06 -18.11 -4.02
N GLY A 497 28.82 -17.12 -4.51
CA GLY A 497 30.28 -17.10 -4.41
C GLY A 497 30.96 -18.15 -5.29
N THR A 498 32.27 -18.00 -5.44
CA THR A 498 33.17 -19.00 -6.04
C THR A 498 34.15 -19.46 -4.97
N THR A 499 34.52 -20.74 -4.97
CA THR A 499 35.60 -21.24 -4.11
C THR A 499 36.93 -20.76 -4.67
N TRP A 500 37.70 -20.05 -3.85
CA TRP A 500 39.06 -19.60 -4.12
C TRP A 500 40.06 -20.39 -3.27
N TYR A 501 41.26 -20.56 -3.77
CA TYR A 501 42.34 -21.37 -3.19
C TYR A 501 43.50 -20.45 -2.82
N ALA A 502 44.08 -20.60 -1.62
CA ALA A 502 45.17 -19.73 -1.18
C ALA A 502 46.38 -19.89 -2.12
N ASP A 503 46.98 -18.78 -2.53
CA ASP A 503 48.19 -18.70 -3.36
C ASP A 503 49.24 -17.96 -2.52
N ALA A 504 49.90 -18.70 -1.63
CA ALA A 504 50.76 -18.13 -0.59
C ALA A 504 52.10 -17.65 -1.14
N ASP A 505 52.54 -18.16 -2.29
CA ASP A 505 53.80 -17.79 -2.93
C ASP A 505 53.65 -16.82 -4.12
N GLY A 506 52.42 -16.63 -4.62
CA GLY A 506 52.04 -15.62 -5.60
C GLY A 506 52.30 -16.02 -7.05
N ASP A 507 52.31 -17.31 -7.39
CA ASP A 507 52.54 -17.80 -8.75
C ASP A 507 51.27 -18.01 -9.59
N GLY A 508 50.10 -17.86 -8.99
CA GLY A 508 48.79 -17.94 -9.61
C GLY A 508 48.11 -19.31 -9.52
N TYR A 509 48.73 -20.30 -8.89
CA TYR A 509 48.14 -21.59 -8.54
C TYR A 509 47.93 -21.66 -7.02
N GLY A 510 46.83 -22.26 -6.57
CA GLY A 510 46.48 -22.27 -5.15
C GLY A 510 46.29 -23.65 -4.54
N ASP A 511 46.44 -23.72 -3.21
CA ASP A 511 46.29 -24.92 -2.40
C ASP A 511 44.81 -25.35 -2.28
N ALA A 512 44.48 -26.51 -2.87
CA ALA A 512 43.17 -27.15 -2.80
C ALA A 512 42.65 -27.41 -1.36
N SER A 513 43.55 -27.45 -0.37
CA SER A 513 43.23 -27.71 1.04
C SER A 513 42.92 -26.44 1.85
N VAL A 514 43.31 -25.27 1.34
CA VAL A 514 43.07 -23.97 1.97
C VAL A 514 42.16 -23.15 1.07
N THR A 515 40.85 -23.25 1.33
CA THR A 515 39.83 -22.60 0.52
C THR A 515 39.12 -21.48 1.26
N THR A 516 38.57 -20.54 0.48
CA THR A 516 37.62 -19.53 0.96
C THR A 516 36.50 -19.35 -0.07
N LEU A 517 35.32 -18.93 0.37
CA LEU A 517 34.20 -18.61 -0.52
C LEU A 517 34.11 -17.10 -0.66
N ALA A 518 34.13 -16.59 -1.89
CA ALA A 518 33.97 -15.16 -2.17
C ALA A 518 33.47 -14.92 -3.60
N CYS A 519 32.78 -13.82 -3.85
CA CYS A 519 32.29 -13.49 -5.21
C CYS A 519 33.37 -12.88 -6.10
N SER A 520 34.44 -12.34 -5.51
CA SER A 520 35.61 -11.83 -6.21
C SER A 520 36.88 -12.43 -5.63
N GLU A 521 37.92 -12.54 -6.45
CA GLU A 521 39.25 -13.02 -6.07
C GLU A 521 39.76 -12.30 -4.82
N PRO A 522 39.87 -13.00 -3.68
CA PRO A 522 40.47 -12.43 -2.47
C PRO A 522 41.96 -12.21 -2.65
N GLU A 523 42.53 -11.25 -1.94
CA GLU A 523 43.99 -11.03 -1.95
C GLU A 523 44.73 -12.27 -1.43
N GLY A 524 45.70 -12.77 -2.21
CA GLY A 524 46.46 -13.98 -1.88
C GLY A 524 45.72 -15.28 -2.15
N TYR A 525 44.70 -15.26 -3.00
CA TYR A 525 43.96 -16.43 -3.46
C TYR A 525 43.82 -16.41 -4.98
N THR A 526 43.65 -17.58 -5.59
CA THR A 526 43.42 -17.79 -7.03
C THR A 526 42.29 -18.79 -7.26
N SER A 527 41.71 -18.77 -8.46
CA SER A 527 40.63 -19.70 -8.84
C SER A 527 41.14 -21.09 -9.22
N ASP A 528 42.46 -21.23 -9.40
CA ASP A 528 43.11 -22.48 -9.76
C ASP A 528 43.54 -23.27 -8.51
N ALA A 529 43.07 -24.51 -8.37
CA ALA A 529 43.32 -25.36 -7.20
C ALA A 529 44.47 -26.35 -7.40
N THR A 530 45.28 -26.18 -8.45
CA THR A 530 46.19 -27.24 -8.92
C THR A 530 47.60 -27.17 -8.38
N ASP A 531 47.89 -26.23 -7.47
CA ASP A 531 49.24 -26.10 -6.94
C ASP A 531 49.70 -27.37 -6.20
N CYS A 532 50.93 -27.79 -6.50
CA CYS A 532 51.56 -28.90 -5.83
C CYS A 532 52.51 -28.48 -4.70
N ASN A 533 52.88 -27.19 -4.57
CA ASN A 533 53.68 -26.67 -3.46
C ASN A 533 53.56 -25.15 -3.24
N ASP A 534 52.56 -24.75 -2.46
CA ASP A 534 52.17 -23.35 -2.12
C ASP A 534 53.20 -22.55 -1.30
N ASP A 535 54.32 -23.20 -0.94
CA ASP A 535 55.47 -22.53 -0.31
C ASP A 535 56.53 -22.08 -1.35
N SER A 536 56.32 -22.27 -2.66
CA SER A 536 57.35 -22.13 -3.68
C SER A 536 56.84 -21.78 -5.08
N ALA A 537 56.92 -20.50 -5.43
CA ALA A 537 56.48 -19.89 -6.71
C ALA A 537 57.15 -20.38 -8.00
N VAL A 538 57.93 -21.46 -7.93
CA VAL A 538 58.60 -22.14 -9.04
C VAL A 538 58.18 -23.61 -9.17
N VAL A 539 57.27 -24.10 -8.31
CA VAL A 539 56.80 -25.49 -8.25
C VAL A 539 55.28 -25.51 -8.41
N TYR A 540 54.83 -25.57 -9.66
CA TYR A 540 53.41 -25.53 -10.03
C TYR A 540 53.19 -26.31 -11.34
N PRO A 541 51.95 -26.73 -11.66
CA PRO A 541 51.68 -27.51 -12.87
C PRO A 541 52.21 -26.85 -14.15
N GLY A 542 53.15 -27.53 -14.82
CA GLY A 542 53.74 -27.02 -16.05
C GLY A 542 54.82 -25.94 -15.86
N ALA A 543 55.34 -25.75 -14.65
CA ALA A 543 56.43 -24.81 -14.39
C ALA A 543 57.68 -25.08 -15.24
N PRO A 544 58.43 -24.03 -15.65
CA PRO A 544 59.72 -24.18 -16.33
C PRO A 544 60.73 -24.90 -15.43
N GLY A 545 61.50 -25.82 -16.00
CA GLY A 545 62.45 -26.59 -15.21
C GLY A 545 63.49 -25.72 -14.49
N THR A 546 63.68 -25.99 -13.19
CA THR A 546 64.55 -25.20 -12.29
C THR A 546 66.01 -25.62 -12.30
N GLU A 547 66.30 -26.77 -12.93
CA GLU A 547 67.58 -27.48 -12.87
C GLU A 547 68.00 -27.93 -11.45
N GLN A 548 67.15 -27.79 -10.43
CA GLN A 548 67.52 -28.09 -9.03
C GLN A 548 67.33 -29.57 -8.64
N GLY A 549 66.92 -30.43 -9.58
CA GLY A 549 66.60 -31.83 -9.31
C GLY A 549 65.31 -32.00 -8.51
N VAL A 550 64.39 -31.05 -8.65
CA VAL A 550 63.05 -31.06 -8.06
C VAL A 550 62.06 -31.20 -9.22
N ASP A 551 61.08 -32.09 -9.10
CA ASP A 551 59.92 -32.14 -9.99
C ASP A 551 59.11 -30.89 -9.72
N ASN A 552 59.29 -29.89 -10.57
CA ASN A 552 58.74 -28.57 -10.35
C ASN A 552 57.51 -28.31 -11.22
N ASN A 553 57.27 -29.14 -12.24
CA ASN A 553 56.08 -29.07 -13.07
C ASN A 553 54.92 -29.97 -12.58
N CYS A 554 55.13 -30.71 -11.47
CA CYS A 554 54.18 -31.60 -10.81
C CYS A 554 53.72 -32.79 -11.67
N ASP A 555 54.52 -33.23 -12.66
CA ASP A 555 54.13 -34.32 -13.56
C ASP A 555 54.48 -35.73 -13.04
N GLY A 556 55.18 -35.79 -11.90
CA GLY A 556 55.63 -37.01 -11.24
C GLY A 556 56.99 -37.52 -11.73
N PHE A 557 57.68 -36.79 -12.60
CA PHE A 557 58.97 -37.17 -13.19
C PHE A 557 59.94 -36.00 -13.20
N ILE A 558 61.16 -36.21 -12.69
CA ILE A 558 62.26 -35.26 -12.91
C ILE A 558 62.77 -35.44 -14.34
N THR A 559 62.62 -34.40 -15.15
CA THR A 559 63.07 -34.37 -16.55
C THR A 559 64.39 -33.61 -16.71
N GLY A 560 65.04 -33.74 -17.88
CA GLY A 560 66.37 -33.16 -18.12
C GLY A 560 66.44 -31.62 -18.14
N ASN A 561 65.30 -30.94 -18.14
CA ASN A 561 65.18 -29.50 -17.94
C ASN A 561 64.99 -29.12 -16.46
N GLU A 562 64.64 -30.07 -15.59
CA GLU A 562 64.45 -29.89 -14.14
C GLU A 562 65.66 -30.36 -13.33
N GLU A 563 66.54 -31.15 -13.94
CA GLU A 563 67.80 -31.61 -13.38
C GLU A 563 68.98 -30.88 -14.07
N VAL A 564 69.86 -30.23 -13.29
CA VAL A 564 71.19 -29.82 -13.80
C VAL A 564 71.83 -31.08 -14.33
N GLY A 565 72.06 -31.13 -15.64
CA GLY A 565 72.84 -32.19 -16.27
C GLY A 565 74.09 -32.44 -15.43
N CYS A 566 74.20 -33.66 -14.91
CA CYS A 566 75.11 -34.08 -13.85
C CYS A 566 76.33 -33.15 -13.68
N PRO A 567 76.58 -32.54 -12.50
CA PRO A 567 77.93 -32.07 -12.21
C PRO A 567 78.82 -33.30 -12.32
N GLY A 568 79.61 -33.37 -13.41
CA GLY A 568 80.14 -34.62 -13.94
C GLY A 568 80.66 -35.55 -12.85
N ASP A 569 80.12 -36.78 -12.84
CA ASP A 569 80.68 -37.98 -12.20
C ASP A 569 81.68 -37.69 -11.06
N PHE A 570 81.17 -37.26 -9.91
CA PHE A 570 82.01 -36.86 -8.77
C PHE A 570 82.79 -38.05 -8.16
N ASN A 571 82.37 -39.29 -8.45
CA ASN A 571 83.04 -40.52 -8.02
C ASN A 571 83.86 -41.22 -9.13
N SER A 572 83.86 -40.68 -10.35
CA SER A 572 84.60 -41.21 -11.50
C SER A 572 84.36 -42.70 -11.80
N ASP A 573 83.14 -43.21 -11.62
CA ASP A 573 82.84 -44.64 -11.81
C ASP A 573 82.26 -45.04 -13.17
N GLY A 574 81.93 -44.06 -14.03
CA GLY A 574 81.62 -44.29 -15.45
C GLY A 574 80.19 -44.71 -15.75
#